data_AF-A0A1I3FJ25-F1
#
_entry.id   AF-A0A1I3FJ25-F1
#
_cell.length_a   1.000
_cell.length_b   1.000
_cell.length_c   1.000
_cell.angle_alpha   90.00
_cell.angle_beta   90.00
_cell.angle_gamma   90.00
#
_symmetry.space_group_name_H-M   'P 1'
#
loop_
_entity.id
_entity.type
_entity.pdbx_description
1 polymer ?
#
loop_
_entity_poly.entity_id
_entity_poly.type
_entity_poly.pdbx_seq_one_letter_code
_entity_poly.pdbx_strand_id
1 'polypeptide(L)'
;MPGETADRRSSGVSEATVDRRPGGARAATPIHTYRWSRGAPSVIGVRAVIALALLVPVGCSSPAPRPFTPDDLPAGDPSSAQQAVPTPKVETVEVAPGVRVVVEWPAVADRDTTGMINALRDYRAGSFTSVVTGGQDTAYLETVQDDASSDAYRWVKEFLDQRRSVRGTSRLYALNVVSVTGRGAELHGCIDETGMRLLDAETGKAVRRQPGWTRKPFLQVAGLRRGDDGVWRIKLLQHAELPSEAAKGCLR
;
A
#
# COMPACT_ATOMS: atom_id res chain seq x y z
N MET A 1 63.69 59.95 21.69
CA MET A 1 64.60 58.81 21.93
C MET A 1 64.28 58.25 23.31
N PRO A 2 64.41 56.94 23.60
CA PRO A 2 64.25 55.69 22.81
C PRO A 2 62.87 55.05 23.17
N GLY A 3 62.34 53.96 22.63
CA GLY A 3 62.88 52.77 21.99
C GLY A 3 62.32 51.52 22.71
N GLU A 4 62.19 50.41 21.99
CA GLU A 4 62.17 49.02 22.47
C GLU A 4 60.84 48.21 22.41
N THR A 5 60.73 47.51 21.26
CA THR A 5 60.38 46.08 21.01
C THR A 5 59.32 45.37 21.88
N ALA A 6 58.20 44.92 21.30
CA ALA A 6 58.00 43.67 20.53
C ALA A 6 57.71 42.46 21.42
N ASP A 7 56.49 41.91 21.32
CA ASP A 7 56.34 40.47 21.15
C ASP A 7 55.08 40.13 20.33
N ARG A 8 55.24 39.05 19.58
CA ARG A 8 54.52 38.62 18.40
C ARG A 8 53.82 37.32 18.78
N ARG A 9 52.49 37.31 18.87
CA ARG A 9 51.73 36.04 18.85
C ARG A 9 50.53 36.12 17.93
N SER A 10 50.81 35.63 16.73
CA SER A 10 49.89 35.02 15.78
C SER A 10 48.86 34.13 16.49
N SER A 11 47.58 34.39 16.24
CA SER A 11 46.52 33.40 16.38
C SER A 11 45.69 33.50 15.10
N GLY A 12 45.94 32.53 14.22
CA GLY A 12 45.38 32.46 12.88
C GLY A 12 43.86 32.40 12.93
N VAL A 13 43.26 33.33 12.18
CA VAL A 13 41.90 33.25 11.68
C VAL A 13 41.87 32.10 10.68
N SER A 14 41.27 30.96 11.05
CA SER A 14 40.93 29.93 10.09
C SER A 14 39.68 30.37 9.33
N GLU A 15 39.93 31.06 8.23
CA GLU A 15 38.97 31.29 7.15
C GLU A 15 38.64 29.93 6.52
N ALA A 16 37.51 29.34 6.90
CA ALA A 16 37.00 28.13 6.27
C ALA A 16 36.39 28.53 4.93
N THR A 17 37.22 28.46 3.88
CA THR A 17 36.81 28.50 2.48
C THR A 17 35.78 27.40 2.23
N VAL A 18 34.49 27.76 2.20
CA VAL A 18 33.42 26.87 1.74
C VAL A 18 33.49 26.83 0.22
N ASP A 19 34.22 25.84 -0.28
CA ASP A 19 34.25 25.41 -1.68
C ASP A 19 32.83 25.08 -2.14
N ARG A 20 32.22 26.00 -2.91
CA ARG A 20 30.97 25.78 -3.64
C ARG A 20 31.26 24.85 -4.82
N ARG A 21 31.15 23.54 -4.61
CA ARG A 21 30.98 22.59 -5.71
C ARG A 21 29.53 22.58 -6.21
N PRO A 22 29.29 22.77 -7.52
CA PRO A 22 27.99 22.50 -8.12
C PRO A 22 27.87 21.01 -8.44
N GLY A 23 26.67 20.45 -8.27
CA GLY A 23 26.34 19.14 -8.83
C GLY A 23 26.54 17.96 -7.87
N GLY A 24 25.60 17.79 -6.97
CA GLY A 24 25.37 16.54 -6.26
C GLY A 24 23.88 16.34 -6.11
N ALA A 25 23.21 15.86 -7.16
CA ALA A 25 21.85 15.36 -7.04
C ALA A 25 21.86 14.26 -5.98
N ARG A 26 21.38 14.57 -4.78
CA ARG A 26 21.10 13.55 -3.77
C ARG A 26 20.11 12.59 -4.40
N ALA A 27 20.57 11.37 -4.65
CA ALA A 27 19.70 10.29 -5.04
C ALA A 27 18.61 10.17 -3.98
N ALA A 28 17.35 10.26 -4.42
CA ALA A 28 16.20 9.99 -3.58
C ALA A 28 16.41 8.63 -2.91
N THR A 29 16.53 8.65 -1.59
CA THR A 29 16.62 7.44 -0.78
C THR A 29 15.27 6.73 -0.90
N PRO A 30 15.23 5.42 -1.18
CA PRO A 30 13.96 4.71 -1.26
C PRO A 30 13.20 4.82 0.05
N ILE A 31 11.88 4.97 -0.07
CA ILE A 31 10.91 4.79 1.01
C ILE A 31 11.32 3.52 1.77
N HIS A 32 11.52 3.66 3.08
CA HIS A 32 12.05 2.61 3.94
C HIS A 32 11.33 1.28 3.67
N THR A 33 12.10 0.32 3.19
CA THR A 33 11.75 -1.10 3.22
C THR A 33 11.69 -1.51 4.68
N TYR A 34 10.49 -1.57 5.24
CA TYR A 34 10.31 -2.35 6.46
C TYR A 34 10.48 -3.82 6.07
N ARG A 35 11.71 -4.29 6.25
CA ARG A 35 12.09 -5.69 6.22
C ARG A 35 11.19 -6.40 7.22
N TRP A 36 10.40 -7.34 6.73
CA TRP A 36 9.70 -8.33 7.55
C TRP A 36 10.75 -9.09 8.37
N SER A 37 11.09 -8.61 9.56
CA SER A 37 11.68 -9.47 10.58
C SER A 37 10.54 -10.33 11.11
N ARG A 38 10.33 -11.48 10.47
CA ARG A 38 9.76 -12.62 11.18
C ARG A 38 10.63 -12.80 12.41
N GLY A 39 10.09 -12.53 13.59
CA GLY A 39 10.72 -12.94 14.84
C GLY A 39 11.05 -14.41 14.70
N ALA A 40 12.32 -14.75 14.71
CA ALA A 40 12.74 -16.13 14.84
C ALA A 40 12.15 -16.62 16.18
N PRO A 41 11.30 -17.66 16.22
CA PRO A 41 11.04 -18.30 17.47
C PRO A 41 12.38 -18.84 17.97
N SER A 42 12.80 -18.34 19.12
CA SER A 42 13.94 -18.89 19.85
C SER A 42 13.68 -20.39 20.03
N VAL A 43 14.45 -21.21 19.32
CA VAL A 43 14.37 -22.66 19.42
C VAL A 43 15.05 -23.04 20.73
N ILE A 44 14.31 -22.96 21.84
CA ILE A 44 14.69 -23.65 23.07
C ILE A 44 14.41 -25.11 22.80
N GLY A 45 15.49 -25.87 22.66
CA GLY A 45 15.46 -27.30 22.44
C GLY A 45 14.74 -28.02 23.57
N VAL A 46 13.74 -28.81 23.20
CA VAL A 46 13.27 -29.92 24.01
C VAL A 46 13.36 -31.17 23.15
N ARG A 47 14.35 -32.01 23.49
CA ARG A 47 14.45 -33.39 23.04
C ARG A 47 13.25 -34.14 23.62
N ALA A 48 12.32 -34.57 22.77
CA ALA A 48 11.27 -35.51 23.15
C ALA A 48 11.31 -36.71 22.21
N VAL A 49 11.37 -37.87 22.85
CA VAL A 49 11.60 -39.23 22.34
C VAL A 49 10.60 -39.64 21.26
N ILE A 50 11.12 -40.23 20.19
CA ILE A 50 10.36 -40.92 19.13
C ILE A 50 9.75 -42.19 19.74
N ALA A 51 8.42 -42.26 19.85
CA ALA A 51 7.69 -43.49 20.09
C ALA A 51 7.04 -43.94 18.77
N LEU A 52 7.62 -44.96 18.17
CA LEU A 52 7.15 -45.62 16.96
C LEU A 52 6.00 -46.56 17.33
N ALA A 53 4.75 -46.16 17.05
CA ALA A 53 3.59 -47.04 17.19
C ALA A 53 3.15 -47.54 15.79
N LEU A 54 3.46 -48.79 15.50
CA LEU A 54 2.93 -49.58 14.39
C LEU A 54 1.46 -49.93 14.69
N LEU A 55 0.52 -49.46 13.86
CA LEU A 55 -0.87 -49.91 13.87
C LEU A 55 -1.30 -50.35 12.46
N VAL A 56 -1.99 -51.49 12.47
CA VAL A 56 -2.34 -52.41 11.39
C VAL A 56 -3.38 -51.81 10.42
N PRO A 57 -3.30 -52.07 9.10
CA PRO A 57 -4.33 -51.66 8.16
C PRO A 57 -5.54 -52.60 8.25
N VAL A 58 -6.71 -52.08 8.63
CA VAL A 58 -8.01 -52.75 8.42
C VAL A 58 -8.62 -52.15 7.17
N GLY A 59 -8.67 -52.94 6.10
CA GLY A 59 -9.34 -52.58 4.85
C GLY A 59 -10.86 -52.65 5.01
N CYS A 60 -11.54 -51.51 4.84
CA CYS A 60 -12.97 -51.48 4.56
C CYS A 60 -13.16 -51.16 3.07
N SER A 61 -13.61 -52.16 2.31
CA SER A 61 -14.04 -52.01 0.93
C SER A 61 -15.36 -51.23 0.88
N SER A 62 -15.34 -50.00 0.38
CA SER A 62 -16.58 -49.30 0.02
C SER A 62 -17.21 -49.93 -1.23
N PRO A 63 -18.53 -50.16 -1.27
CA PRO A 63 -19.20 -50.57 -2.50
C PRO A 63 -19.07 -49.47 -3.57
N ALA A 64 -18.91 -49.88 -4.82
CA ALA A 64 -18.86 -48.98 -5.97
C ALA A 64 -20.08 -48.04 -6.02
N PRO A 65 -19.91 -46.77 -6.43
CA PRO A 65 -21.04 -45.88 -6.65
C PRO A 65 -21.91 -46.44 -7.77
N ARG A 66 -23.20 -46.70 -7.48
CA ARG A 66 -24.18 -46.94 -8.54
C ARG A 66 -24.38 -45.62 -9.29
N PRO A 67 -24.40 -45.61 -10.62
CA PRO A 67 -24.80 -44.43 -11.38
C PRO A 67 -26.20 -44.00 -10.95
N PHE A 68 -26.35 -42.71 -10.61
CA PHE A 68 -27.66 -42.10 -10.44
C PHE A 68 -28.26 -41.91 -11.83
N THR A 69 -29.22 -42.73 -12.21
CA THR A 69 -30.13 -42.48 -13.34
C THR A 69 -31.42 -41.91 -12.77
N PRO A 70 -31.73 -40.62 -13.01
CA PRO A 70 -33.05 -40.11 -12.72
C PRO A 70 -34.03 -40.67 -13.75
N ASP A 71 -34.87 -41.62 -13.33
CA ASP A 71 -36.10 -41.96 -14.03
C ASP A 71 -37.20 -40.97 -13.63
N ASP A 72 -37.86 -40.44 -14.66
CA ASP A 72 -39.13 -39.71 -14.66
C ASP A 72 -39.23 -38.40 -13.86
N LEU A 73 -38.77 -37.32 -14.49
CA LEU A 73 -39.36 -35.98 -14.29
C LEU A 73 -39.92 -35.47 -15.63
N PRO A 74 -41.14 -34.93 -15.66
CA PRO A 74 -41.74 -34.39 -16.88
C PRO A 74 -40.85 -33.25 -17.41
N ALA A 75 -40.73 -33.16 -18.74
CA ALA A 75 -39.97 -32.12 -19.43
C ALA A 75 -40.50 -30.72 -19.05
N GLY A 76 -39.90 -30.14 -18.00
CA GLY A 76 -40.04 -28.75 -17.63
C GLY A 76 -39.02 -27.93 -18.40
N ASP A 77 -39.48 -26.79 -18.91
CA ASP A 77 -38.77 -25.84 -19.77
C ASP A 77 -37.29 -25.62 -19.41
N PRO A 78 -36.40 -25.41 -20.40
CA PRO A 78 -35.04 -24.95 -20.14
C PRO A 78 -35.07 -23.46 -19.79
N SER A 79 -35.64 -23.10 -18.64
CA SER A 79 -35.34 -21.84 -17.99
C SER A 79 -34.28 -22.08 -16.93
N SER A 80 -33.10 -22.47 -17.40
CA SER A 80 -31.87 -22.25 -16.65
C SER A 80 -31.74 -20.74 -16.51
N ALA A 81 -32.32 -20.18 -15.45
CA ALA A 81 -31.95 -18.87 -14.98
C ALA A 81 -30.47 -18.96 -14.60
N GLN A 82 -29.59 -18.68 -15.57
CA GLN A 82 -28.20 -18.37 -15.31
C GLN A 82 -28.20 -17.23 -14.30
N GLN A 83 -27.90 -17.55 -13.05
CA GLN A 83 -27.58 -16.55 -12.06
C GLN A 83 -26.40 -15.76 -12.62
N ALA A 84 -26.68 -14.51 -13.00
CA ALA A 84 -25.65 -13.61 -13.47
C ALA A 84 -24.59 -13.50 -12.38
N VAL A 85 -23.37 -13.94 -12.68
CA VAL A 85 -22.23 -13.75 -11.78
C VAL A 85 -22.08 -12.23 -11.61
N PRO A 86 -22.11 -11.69 -10.37
CA PRO A 86 -21.97 -10.27 -10.16
C PRO A 86 -20.64 -9.81 -10.74
N THR A 87 -20.67 -8.86 -11.66
CA THR A 87 -19.46 -8.31 -12.27
C THR A 87 -18.83 -7.29 -11.33
N PRO A 88 -17.49 -7.31 -11.16
CA PRO A 88 -16.76 -6.25 -10.49
C PRO A 88 -17.15 -4.87 -11.02
N LYS A 89 -17.54 -3.96 -10.14
CA LYS A 89 -17.87 -2.58 -10.50
C LYS A 89 -16.57 -1.77 -10.59
N VAL A 90 -16.44 -0.92 -11.62
CA VAL A 90 -15.36 0.06 -11.72
C VAL A 90 -15.89 1.44 -11.36
N GLU A 91 -15.21 2.13 -10.45
CA GLU A 91 -15.46 3.51 -10.08
C GLU A 91 -14.26 4.38 -10.44
N THR A 92 -14.51 5.61 -10.89
CA THR A 92 -13.48 6.62 -11.11
C THR A 92 -13.78 7.83 -10.24
N VAL A 93 -12.83 8.19 -9.39
CA VAL A 93 -12.81 9.43 -8.62
C VAL A 93 -11.90 10.42 -9.34
N GLU A 94 -12.49 11.50 -9.84
CA GLU A 94 -11.74 12.65 -10.36
C GLU A 94 -11.18 13.44 -9.16
N VAL A 95 -9.87 13.44 -8.99
CA VAL A 95 -9.18 14.11 -7.87
C VAL A 95 -8.98 15.59 -8.20
N ALA A 96 -8.47 15.84 -9.40
CA ALA A 96 -8.21 17.16 -9.97
C ALA A 96 -8.07 17.00 -11.49
N PRO A 97 -8.05 18.09 -12.28
CA PRO A 97 -7.85 18.00 -13.72
C PRO A 97 -6.62 17.15 -14.10
N GLY A 98 -6.87 15.97 -14.67
CA GLY A 98 -5.82 15.03 -15.10
C GLY A 98 -5.26 14.12 -14.01
N VAL A 99 -5.83 14.07 -12.81
CA VAL A 99 -5.48 13.13 -11.74
C VAL A 99 -6.73 12.34 -11.33
N ARG A 100 -6.62 11.02 -11.38
CA ARG A 100 -7.74 10.11 -11.12
C ARG A 100 -7.33 8.95 -10.22
N VAL A 101 -8.25 8.54 -9.36
CA VAL A 101 -8.19 7.27 -8.64
C VAL A 101 -9.27 6.36 -9.21
N VAL A 102 -8.89 5.18 -9.70
CA VAL A 102 -9.82 4.18 -10.21
C VAL A 102 -9.89 3.03 -9.22
N VAL A 103 -11.09 2.59 -8.86
CA VAL A 103 -11.32 1.49 -7.94
C VAL A 103 -12.05 0.38 -8.66
N GLU A 104 -11.44 -0.81 -8.69
CA GLU A 104 -12.08 -2.05 -9.10
C GLU A 104 -12.64 -2.73 -7.85
N TRP A 105 -13.95 -2.57 -7.65
CA TRP A 105 -14.67 -3.13 -6.51
C TRP A 105 -14.78 -4.64 -6.63
N PRO A 106 -14.71 -5.39 -5.51
CA PRO A 106 -15.06 -6.79 -5.51
C PRO A 106 -16.51 -6.98 -5.98
N ALA A 107 -16.78 -8.11 -6.62
CA ALA A 107 -18.10 -8.46 -7.14
C ALA A 107 -19.21 -8.40 -6.06
N VAL A 108 -18.86 -8.73 -4.82
CA VAL A 108 -19.73 -8.66 -3.66
C VAL A 108 -18.97 -7.97 -2.52
N ALA A 109 -19.58 -6.95 -1.93
CA ALA A 109 -19.09 -6.28 -0.73
C ALA A 109 -20.25 -6.00 0.20
N ASP A 110 -20.12 -6.38 1.47
CA ASP A 110 -21.04 -5.93 2.50
C ASP A 110 -20.74 -4.47 2.92
N ARG A 111 -21.51 -3.95 3.87
CA ARG A 111 -21.36 -2.56 4.35
C ARG A 111 -19.96 -2.30 4.94
N ASP A 112 -19.42 -3.24 5.70
CA ASP A 112 -18.12 -3.07 6.36
C ASP A 112 -16.98 -3.14 5.34
N THR A 113 -17.01 -4.10 4.43
CA THR A 113 -16.09 -4.21 3.27
C THR A 113 -16.13 -2.93 2.44
N THR A 114 -17.33 -2.42 2.16
CA THR A 114 -17.51 -1.15 1.45
C THR A 114 -16.88 0.02 2.22
N GLY A 115 -17.10 0.09 3.54
CA GLY A 115 -16.50 1.12 4.39
C GLY A 115 -14.97 1.07 4.43
N MET A 116 -14.39 -0.13 4.49
CA MET A 116 -12.94 -0.32 4.47
C MET A 116 -12.31 0.08 3.13
N ILE A 117 -12.94 -0.30 2.01
CA ILE A 117 -12.47 0.09 0.67
C ILE A 117 -12.60 1.60 0.48
N ASN A 118 -13.71 2.20 0.92
CA ASN A 118 -13.90 3.64 0.90
C ASN A 118 -12.78 4.35 1.67
N ALA A 119 -12.42 3.88 2.87
CA ALA A 119 -11.32 4.48 3.64
C ALA A 119 -10.00 4.50 2.86
N LEU A 120 -9.64 3.41 2.16
CA LEU A 120 -8.42 3.37 1.33
C LEU A 120 -8.54 4.25 0.08
N ARG A 121 -9.70 4.24 -0.60
CA ARG A 121 -9.97 5.09 -1.76
C ARG A 121 -9.86 6.55 -1.39
N ASP A 122 -10.54 6.96 -0.32
CA ASP A 122 -10.63 8.36 0.13
C ASP A 122 -9.29 8.85 0.63
N TYR A 123 -8.53 8.01 1.34
CA TYR A 123 -7.14 8.28 1.69
C TYR A 123 -6.28 8.57 0.45
N ARG A 124 -6.34 7.70 -0.58
CA ARG A 124 -5.55 7.87 -1.80
C ARG A 124 -5.97 9.11 -2.59
N ALA A 125 -7.27 9.30 -2.81
CA ALA A 125 -7.79 10.45 -3.52
C ALA A 125 -7.42 11.75 -2.80
N GLY A 126 -7.70 11.84 -1.49
CA GLY A 126 -7.39 13.02 -0.68
C GLY A 126 -5.89 13.31 -0.60
N SER A 127 -5.05 12.28 -0.50
CA SER A 127 -3.58 12.48 -0.49
C SER A 127 -3.10 13.10 -1.81
N PHE A 128 -3.65 12.64 -2.94
CA PHE A 128 -3.36 13.26 -4.23
C PHE A 128 -3.96 14.67 -4.36
N THR A 129 -5.16 14.92 -3.81
CA THR A 129 -5.73 16.29 -3.73
C THR A 129 -4.79 17.22 -2.98
N SER A 130 -4.24 16.77 -1.85
CA SER A 130 -3.27 17.54 -1.08
C SER A 130 -2.02 17.86 -1.92
N VAL A 131 -1.46 16.86 -2.61
CA VAL A 131 -0.28 17.06 -3.46
C VAL A 131 -0.54 18.06 -4.59
N VAL A 132 -1.66 17.94 -5.31
CA VAL A 132 -1.96 18.83 -6.46
C VAL A 132 -2.35 20.25 -6.04
N THR A 133 -2.88 20.42 -4.84
CA THR A 133 -3.21 21.74 -4.26
C THR A 133 -2.05 22.36 -3.48
N GLY A 134 -0.86 21.74 -3.50
CA GLY A 134 0.31 22.26 -2.79
C GLY A 134 0.17 22.20 -1.26
N GLY A 135 -0.60 21.24 -0.75
CA GLY A 135 -0.81 21.00 0.67
C GLY A 135 -1.96 21.79 1.30
N GLN A 136 -2.75 22.51 0.51
CA GLN A 136 -3.90 23.28 1.01
C GLN A 136 -5.02 22.38 1.51
N ASP A 137 -5.27 21.27 0.82
CA ASP A 137 -6.23 20.27 1.28
C ASP A 137 -5.56 19.28 2.24
N THR A 138 -6.10 19.15 3.45
CA THR A 138 -5.62 18.20 4.46
C THR A 138 -6.67 17.16 4.86
N ALA A 139 -7.80 17.06 4.15
CA ALA A 139 -8.92 16.20 4.52
C ALA A 139 -8.54 14.71 4.52
N TYR A 140 -7.50 14.33 3.77
CA TYR A 140 -6.97 12.96 3.80
C TYR A 140 -6.53 12.52 5.21
N LEU A 141 -6.15 13.45 6.09
CA LEU A 141 -5.76 13.12 7.46
C LEU A 141 -6.95 12.63 8.31
N GLU A 142 -8.19 12.87 7.90
CA GLU A 142 -9.40 12.39 8.59
C GLU A 142 -9.66 10.89 8.33
N THR A 143 -9.03 10.33 7.29
CA THR A 143 -9.15 8.92 6.89
C THR A 143 -8.14 8.01 7.60
N VAL A 144 -7.14 8.61 8.26
CA VAL A 144 -6.03 7.94 8.94
C VAL A 144 -5.98 8.32 10.42
N GLN A 145 -5.35 7.49 11.23
CA GLN A 145 -5.15 7.71 12.66
C GLN A 145 -3.90 6.99 13.13
N ASP A 146 -3.42 7.35 14.32
CA ASP A 146 -2.24 6.74 14.94
C ASP A 146 -1.01 6.84 14.02
N ASP A 147 -0.23 5.76 13.88
CA ASP A 147 0.99 5.75 13.05
C ASP A 147 0.72 6.12 11.58
N ALA A 148 -0.42 5.70 11.03
CA ALA A 148 -0.80 6.03 9.66
C ALA A 148 -0.97 7.54 9.42
N SER A 149 -1.34 8.34 10.44
CA SER A 149 -1.40 9.80 10.29
C SER A 149 -0.03 10.40 10.03
N SER A 150 0.99 9.94 10.75
CA SER A 150 2.36 10.42 10.56
C SER A 150 2.92 9.97 9.20
N ASP A 151 2.62 8.73 8.78
CA ASP A 151 3.05 8.22 7.47
C ASP A 151 2.42 8.98 6.32
N ALA A 152 1.11 9.22 6.41
CA ALA A 152 0.34 9.99 5.43
C ALA A 152 0.88 11.41 5.28
N TYR A 153 1.07 12.12 6.41
CA TYR A 153 1.63 13.47 6.41
C TYR A 153 3.01 13.50 5.77
N ARG A 154 3.89 12.57 6.15
CA ARG A 154 5.26 12.48 5.61
C ARG A 154 5.26 12.23 4.11
N TRP A 155 4.37 11.36 3.63
CA TRP A 155 4.24 11.07 2.20
C TRP A 155 3.87 12.32 1.41
N VAL A 156 2.84 13.08 1.81
CA VAL A 156 2.47 14.33 1.14
C VAL A 156 3.61 15.36 1.23
N LYS A 157 4.18 15.52 2.43
CA LYS A 157 5.27 16.47 2.68
C LYS A 157 6.46 16.24 1.74
N GLU A 158 6.79 14.99 1.41
CA GLU A 158 7.88 14.69 0.49
C GLU A 158 7.67 15.30 -0.91
N PHE A 159 6.44 15.30 -1.43
CA PHE A 159 6.13 15.97 -2.70
C PHE A 159 6.30 17.48 -2.58
N LEU A 160 5.78 18.07 -1.50
CA LEU A 160 5.81 19.52 -1.28
C LEU A 160 7.24 20.04 -1.11
N ASP A 161 8.06 19.35 -0.29
CA ASP A 161 9.46 19.70 -0.05
C ASP A 161 10.28 19.65 -1.35
N GLN A 162 9.93 18.77 -2.29
CA GLN A 162 10.58 18.64 -3.58
C GLN A 162 9.93 19.48 -4.70
N ARG A 163 8.91 20.29 -4.36
CA ARG A 163 8.09 21.05 -5.32
C ARG A 163 7.55 20.18 -6.45
N ARG A 164 7.00 19.02 -6.08
CA ARG A 164 6.45 18.04 -7.02
C ARG A 164 4.94 18.00 -6.95
N SER A 165 4.37 17.65 -8.11
CA SER A 165 2.96 17.32 -8.26
C SER A 165 2.84 16.02 -9.07
N VAL A 166 1.62 15.57 -9.33
CA VAL A 166 1.34 14.35 -10.08
C VAL A 166 0.31 14.58 -11.18
N ARG A 167 0.36 13.74 -12.20
CA ARG A 167 -0.68 13.59 -13.22
C ARG A 167 -0.85 12.13 -13.58
N GLY A 168 -2.07 11.70 -13.91
CA GLY A 168 -2.35 10.37 -14.43
C GLY A 168 -3.43 9.64 -13.66
N THR A 169 -3.30 8.31 -13.60
CA THR A 169 -4.25 7.44 -12.93
C THR A 169 -3.54 6.50 -11.97
N SER A 170 -4.02 6.46 -10.72
CA SER A 170 -3.72 5.42 -9.74
C SER A 170 -4.89 4.43 -9.72
N ARG A 171 -4.64 3.13 -9.84
CA ARG A 171 -5.68 2.09 -9.79
C ARG A 171 -5.56 1.24 -8.54
N LEU A 172 -6.69 1.01 -7.88
CA LEU A 172 -6.88 0.11 -6.75
C LEU A 172 -7.65 -1.11 -7.23
N TYR A 173 -7.09 -2.31 -7.10
CA TYR A 173 -7.72 -3.55 -7.56
C TYR A 173 -7.32 -4.75 -6.70
N ALA A 174 -7.94 -5.90 -6.97
CA ALA A 174 -7.76 -7.11 -6.16
C ALA A 174 -7.94 -6.83 -4.66
N LEU A 175 -8.94 -5.99 -4.34
CA LEU A 175 -9.24 -5.55 -2.99
C LEU A 175 -9.86 -6.72 -2.22
N ASN A 176 -9.24 -7.09 -1.10
CA ASN A 176 -9.63 -8.25 -0.32
C ASN A 176 -9.49 -7.98 1.18
N VAL A 177 -10.56 -8.16 1.93
CA VAL A 177 -10.51 -8.12 3.40
C VAL A 177 -9.99 -9.47 3.88
N VAL A 178 -8.78 -9.48 4.43
CA VAL A 178 -8.09 -10.71 4.83
C VAL A 178 -8.51 -11.16 6.22
N SER A 179 -8.81 -10.22 7.11
CA SER A 179 -9.29 -10.53 8.45
C SER A 179 -10.16 -9.41 9.03
N VAL A 180 -11.08 -9.80 9.90
CA VAL A 180 -11.86 -8.89 10.75
C VAL A 180 -11.83 -9.44 12.17
N THR A 181 -11.53 -8.60 13.15
CA THR A 181 -11.48 -8.97 14.58
C THR A 181 -12.04 -7.83 15.42
N GLY A 182 -13.28 -8.00 15.88
CA GLY A 182 -14.01 -6.97 16.61
C GLY A 182 -14.16 -5.70 15.78
N ARG A 183 -13.48 -4.62 16.17
CA ARG A 183 -13.46 -3.34 15.44
C ARG A 183 -12.22 -3.15 14.57
N GLY A 184 -11.33 -4.14 14.52
CA GLY A 184 -10.14 -4.14 13.67
C GLY A 184 -10.36 -4.95 12.41
N ALA A 185 -9.67 -4.57 11.33
CA ALA A 185 -9.66 -5.33 10.10
C ALA A 185 -8.35 -5.14 9.33
N GLU A 186 -8.05 -6.06 8.42
CA GLU A 186 -6.93 -5.98 7.50
C GLU A 186 -7.45 -6.05 6.07
N LEU A 187 -7.18 -5.00 5.29
CA LEU A 187 -7.50 -4.90 3.87
C LEU A 187 -6.22 -4.99 3.06
N HIS A 188 -6.21 -5.88 2.07
CA HIS A 188 -5.17 -5.95 1.05
C HIS A 188 -5.70 -5.38 -0.25
N GLY A 189 -4.82 -4.76 -1.03
CA GLY A 189 -5.16 -4.23 -2.34
C GLY A 189 -3.91 -3.99 -3.18
N CYS A 190 -4.02 -4.23 -4.47
CA CYS A 190 -2.97 -3.88 -5.40
C CYS A 190 -3.13 -2.44 -5.87
N ILE A 191 -2.02 -1.71 -5.86
CA ILE A 191 -1.94 -0.32 -6.32
C ILE A 191 -1.10 -0.30 -7.61
N ASP A 192 -1.72 0.12 -8.71
CA ASP A 192 -1.05 0.36 -10.00
C ASP A 192 -0.95 1.86 -10.28
N GLU A 193 0.27 2.37 -10.16
CA GLU A 193 0.62 3.76 -10.44
C GLU A 193 1.52 3.89 -11.67
N THR A 194 1.57 2.86 -12.52
CA THR A 194 2.33 2.91 -13.79
C THR A 194 1.81 3.97 -14.75
N GLY A 195 0.52 4.31 -14.63
CA GLY A 195 -0.14 5.40 -15.33
C GLY A 195 0.11 6.78 -14.72
N MET A 196 0.79 6.89 -13.58
CA MET A 196 1.12 8.16 -12.94
C MET A 196 2.45 8.73 -13.43
N ARG A 197 2.56 10.05 -13.42
CA ARG A 197 3.78 10.81 -13.72
C ARG A 197 3.99 11.88 -12.67
N LEU A 198 5.20 11.93 -12.14
CA LEU A 198 5.68 12.99 -11.28
C LEU A 198 6.02 14.22 -12.13
N LEU A 199 5.51 15.37 -11.72
CA LEU A 199 5.70 16.66 -12.37
C LEU A 199 6.47 17.61 -11.45
N ASP A 200 7.18 18.54 -12.05
CA ASP A 200 7.60 19.76 -11.39
C ASP A 200 6.39 20.68 -11.21
N ALA A 201 6.09 21.09 -9.97
CA ALA A 201 4.85 21.80 -9.65
C ALA A 201 4.82 23.22 -10.23
N GLU A 202 5.98 23.85 -10.40
CA GLU A 202 6.08 25.22 -10.91
C GLU A 202 5.96 25.25 -12.44
N THR A 203 6.66 24.35 -13.13
CA THR A 203 6.70 24.34 -14.59
C THR A 203 5.67 23.43 -15.26
N GLY A 204 5.05 22.52 -14.48
CA GLY A 204 4.15 21.48 -14.99
C GLY A 204 4.84 20.39 -15.83
N LYS A 205 6.16 20.44 -15.98
CA LYS A 205 6.93 19.50 -16.81
C LYS A 205 7.17 18.20 -16.07
N ALA A 206 7.20 17.10 -16.80
CA ALA A 206 7.52 15.79 -16.25
C ALA A 206 8.95 15.78 -15.67
N VAL A 207 9.10 15.21 -14.49
CA VAL A 207 10.41 14.99 -13.89
C VAL A 207 11.18 13.96 -14.73
N ARG A 208 12.42 14.29 -15.10
CA ARG A 208 13.24 13.44 -15.98
C ARG A 208 13.43 12.01 -15.45
N ARG A 209 13.60 11.85 -14.14
CA ARG A 209 13.76 10.55 -13.49
C ARG A 209 12.51 10.25 -12.68
N GLN A 210 11.66 9.38 -13.22
CA GLN A 210 10.48 8.91 -12.53
C GLN A 210 10.85 7.89 -11.45
N PRO A 211 10.20 7.93 -10.27
CA PRO A 211 10.47 7.02 -9.17
C PRO A 211 10.09 5.56 -9.50
N GLY A 212 10.51 4.61 -8.65
CA GLY A 212 10.27 3.18 -8.87
C GLY A 212 8.79 2.80 -8.87
N TRP A 213 8.00 3.41 -7.98
CA TRP A 213 6.58 3.13 -7.81
C TRP A 213 5.72 3.45 -9.05
N THR A 214 6.19 4.30 -9.98
CA THR A 214 5.50 4.55 -11.26
C THR A 214 5.80 3.50 -12.33
N ARG A 215 6.44 2.36 -11.99
CA ARG A 215 6.93 1.39 -12.98
C ARG A 215 6.31 0.02 -12.86
N LYS A 216 5.88 -0.35 -11.65
CA LYS A 216 5.24 -1.65 -11.38
C LYS A 216 4.18 -1.47 -10.30
N PRO A 217 3.11 -2.28 -10.33
CA PRO A 217 2.18 -2.32 -9.23
C PRO A 217 2.83 -2.90 -7.98
N PHE A 218 2.27 -2.57 -6.82
CA PHE A 218 2.70 -3.06 -5.52
C PHE A 218 1.49 -3.47 -4.67
N LEU A 219 1.73 -4.34 -3.69
CA LEU A 219 0.72 -4.69 -2.70
C LEU A 219 0.68 -3.60 -1.64
N GLN A 220 -0.51 -3.10 -1.33
CA GLN A 220 -0.82 -2.29 -0.17
C GLN A 220 -1.56 -3.15 0.86
N VAL A 221 -1.07 -3.12 2.08
CA VAL A 221 -1.75 -3.65 3.27
C VAL A 221 -2.19 -2.45 4.12
N ALA A 222 -3.46 -2.42 4.47
CA ALA A 222 -4.05 -1.42 5.35
C ALA A 222 -4.64 -2.11 6.58
N GLY A 223 -4.14 -1.76 7.76
CA GLY A 223 -4.79 -2.11 9.03
C GLY A 223 -5.81 -1.03 9.36
N LEU A 224 -7.08 -1.41 9.54
CA LEU A 224 -8.18 -0.47 9.79
C LEU A 224 -8.79 -0.68 11.17
N ARG A 225 -9.35 0.39 11.72
CA ARG A 225 -10.18 0.37 12.92
C ARG A 225 -11.49 1.12 12.68
N ARG A 226 -12.61 0.51 13.06
CA ARG A 226 -13.91 1.17 13.11
C ARG A 226 -13.99 2.01 14.39
N GLY A 227 -14.28 3.30 14.23
CA GLY A 227 -14.55 4.22 15.34
C GLY A 227 -15.92 3.96 15.99
N ASP A 228 -16.17 4.66 17.10
CA ASP A 228 -17.48 4.63 17.77
C ASP A 228 -18.57 5.30 16.90
N ASP A 229 -18.17 6.18 15.99
CA ASP A 229 -18.99 6.78 14.93
C ASP A 229 -19.34 5.81 13.79
N GLY A 230 -18.84 4.58 13.83
CA GLY A 230 -19.04 3.57 12.79
C GLY A 230 -18.17 3.78 11.55
N VAL A 231 -17.28 4.77 11.52
CA VAL A 231 -16.41 5.07 10.38
C VAL A 231 -15.12 4.26 10.47
N TRP A 232 -14.74 3.62 9.37
CA TRP A 232 -13.46 2.91 9.25
C TRP A 232 -12.34 3.91 8.96
N ARG A 233 -11.26 3.85 9.73
CA ARG A 233 -10.05 4.65 9.53
C ARG A 233 -8.82 3.77 9.50
N ILE A 234 -7.83 4.16 8.72
CA ILE A 234 -6.58 3.42 8.58
C ILE A 234 -5.68 3.73 9.77
N LYS A 235 -5.23 2.70 10.48
CA LYS A 235 -4.24 2.77 11.57
C LYS A 235 -2.82 2.50 11.12
N LEU A 236 -2.68 1.71 10.06
CA LEU A 236 -1.40 1.20 9.60
C LEU A 236 -1.42 1.10 8.08
N LEU A 237 -0.34 1.55 7.45
CA LEU A 237 -0.07 1.37 6.03
C LEU A 237 1.25 0.63 5.86
N GLN A 238 1.22 -0.48 5.14
CA GLN A 238 2.42 -1.20 4.73
C GLN A 238 2.32 -1.52 3.24
N HIS A 239 3.46 -1.62 2.58
CA HIS A 239 3.50 -2.02 1.18
C HIS A 239 4.59 -3.06 0.92
N ALA A 240 4.41 -3.84 -0.13
CA ALA A 240 5.41 -4.76 -0.65
C ALA A 240 5.57 -4.52 -2.15
N GLU A 241 6.81 -4.29 -2.57
CA GLU A 241 7.18 -4.13 -3.98
C GLU A 241 7.81 -5.42 -4.52
N LEU A 242 7.79 -5.58 -5.84
CA LEU A 242 8.54 -6.64 -6.50
C LEU A 242 10.04 -6.48 -6.24
N PRO A 243 10.79 -7.58 -5.98
CA PRO A 243 10.43 -8.98 -6.25
C PRO A 243 9.78 -9.74 -5.08
N SER A 244 9.22 -9.07 -4.06
CA SER A 244 8.54 -9.75 -2.95
C SER A 244 7.46 -10.72 -3.44
N GLU A 245 7.42 -11.93 -2.87
CA GLU A 245 6.37 -12.93 -3.18
C GLU A 245 4.97 -12.37 -2.96
N ALA A 246 4.77 -11.56 -1.91
CA ALA A 246 3.49 -10.94 -1.61
C ALA A 246 3.02 -9.98 -2.72
N ALA A 247 3.95 -9.36 -3.46
CA ALA A 247 3.63 -8.41 -4.52
C ALA A 247 3.37 -9.08 -5.88
N LYS A 248 3.70 -10.38 -6.04
CA LYS A 248 3.51 -11.10 -7.32
C LYS A 248 2.04 -11.20 -7.71
N GLY A 249 1.13 -11.30 -6.73
CA GLY A 249 -0.31 -11.30 -6.97
C GLY A 249 -0.84 -10.01 -7.61
N CYS A 250 -0.05 -8.94 -7.61
CA CYS A 250 -0.39 -7.68 -8.28
C CYS A 250 0.04 -7.62 -9.74
N LEU A 251 0.80 -8.59 -10.25
CA LEU A 251 1.11 -8.63 -11.68
C LEU A 251 -0.14 -9.00 -12.48
N ARG A 252 -0.38 -8.25 -13.56
CA ARG A 252 -1.38 -8.54 -14.59
C ARG A 252 -0.68 -8.97 -15.87
#